data_AF-A0A8S4QJ78-F1
#
_entry.id   AF-A0A8S4QJ78-F1
#
_cell.length_a   1.000
_cell.length_b   1.000
_cell.length_c   1.000
_cell.angle_alpha   90.00
_cell.angle_beta   90.00
_cell.angle_gamma   90.00
#
_symmetry.space_group_name_H-M   'P 1'
#
loop_
_entity.id
_entity.type
_entity.pdbx_description
1 polymer ?
#
loop_
_entity_poly.entity_id
_entity_poly.type
_entity_poly.pdbx_seq_one_letter_code
_entity_poly.pdbx_strand_id
1 'polypeptide(L)' 'VYIVGHAAPGSDSSYYSYSVEANSEYLRKVRRHARIIAGQFFGHLHVDTFRVIYDKGENL' A
#
# COMPACT_ATOMS: atom_id res chain seq x y z
N VAL A 1 -12.47 7.23 -4.68
CA VAL A 1 -11.63 6.46 -5.64
C VAL A 1 -11.36 5.08 -5.06
N TYR A 2 -11.47 4.03 -5.86
CA TYR A 2 -11.00 2.69 -5.51
C TYR A 2 -9.76 2.36 -6.34
N ILE A 3 -8.74 1.80 -5.69
CA ILE A 3 -7.51 1.33 -6.36
C ILE A 3 -7.54 -0.21 -6.35
N VAL A 4 -7.33 -0.80 -7.51
CA VAL A 4 -7.30 -2.26 -7.68
C VAL A 4 -6.03 -2.65 -8.42
N GLY A 5 -5.37 -3.70 -7.96
CA GLY A 5 -4.18 -4.24 -8.60
C GLY A 5 -3.94 -5.70 -8.21
N HIS A 6 -2.98 -6.36 -8.87
CA HIS A 6 -2.67 -7.76 -8.57
C HIS A 6 -1.86 -7.89 -7.27
N ALA A 7 -0.66 -7.31 -7.22
CA ALA A 7 0.23 -7.36 -6.06
C ALA A 7 0.14 -6.09 -5.21
N ALA A 8 0.04 -6.26 -3.89
CA ALA A 8 -0.09 -5.16 -2.94
C ALA A 8 1.28 -4.53 -2.59
N PRO A 9 1.35 -3.22 -2.32
CA PRO A 9 2.56 -2.57 -1.77
C PRO A 9 2.80 -3.00 -0.32
N GLY A 10 4.05 -3.24 0.06
CA GLY A 10 4.46 -3.63 1.41
C GLY A 10 5.53 -4.71 1.36
N SER A 11 6.17 -4.97 2.50
CA SER A 11 7.11 -6.09 2.65
C SER A 11 6.32 -7.35 3.01
N ASP A 12 5.98 -8.16 2.02
CA ASP A 12 5.60 -9.54 2.32
C ASP A 12 6.84 -10.28 2.83
N SER A 13 6.67 -11.03 3.93
CA SER A 13 7.75 -11.63 4.72
C SER A 13 8.58 -12.69 3.98
N SER A 14 8.43 -12.84 2.66
CA SER A 14 9.18 -13.80 1.85
C SER A 14 9.35 -13.42 0.37
N TYR A 15 8.52 -12.53 -0.20
CA TYR A 15 8.60 -12.11 -1.60
C TYR A 15 8.26 -10.63 -1.74
N TYR A 16 9.25 -9.79 -2.03
CA TYR A 16 9.01 -8.39 -2.34
C TYR A 16 8.38 -8.27 -3.73
N SER A 17 7.06 -8.04 -3.81
CA SER A 17 6.41 -7.75 -5.10
C SER A 17 6.81 -6.37 -5.67
N TYR A 18 7.41 -5.52 -4.84
CA TYR A 18 7.88 -4.17 -5.17
C TYR A 18 9.35 -4.01 -4.76
N SER A 19 10.12 -3.26 -5.57
CA SER A 19 11.40 -2.72 -5.07
C SER A 19 11.14 -1.76 -3.90
N VAL A 20 12.16 -1.52 -3.08
CA VAL A 20 12.05 -0.60 -1.92
C VAL A 20 11.65 0.81 -2.39
N GLU A 21 12.18 1.26 -3.51
CA GLU A 21 11.91 2.57 -4.13
C GLU A 21 10.46 2.65 -4.61
N ALA A 22 10.00 1.65 -5.36
CA ALA A 22 8.64 1.60 -5.89
C ALA A 22 7.60 1.54 -4.77
N ASN A 23 7.88 0.74 -3.72
CA ASN A 23 7.03 0.68 -2.54
C ASN A 23 6.95 2.03 -1.82
N SER A 24 8.11 2.69 -1.65
CA SER A 24 8.18 4.01 -1.01
C SER A 24 7.44 5.08 -1.80
N GLU A 25 7.55 5.06 -3.12
CA GLU A 25 6.82 5.97 -4.00
C GLU A 25 5.31 5.73 -3.94
N TYR A 26 4.87 4.46 -3.97
CA TYR A 26 3.46 4.10 -3.85
C TYR A 26 2.88 4.62 -2.53
N LEU A 27 3.53 4.34 -1.41
CA LEU A 27 3.08 4.80 -0.09
C LEU A 27 3.06 6.33 0.01
N ARG A 28 4.01 7.03 -0.63
CA ARG A 28 4.00 8.50 -0.71
C ARG A 28 2.77 9.02 -1.46
N LYS A 29 2.40 8.38 -2.58
CA LYS A 29 1.23 8.77 -3.37
C LYS A 29 -0.08 8.48 -2.63
N VAL A 30 -0.19 7.32 -2.00
CA VAL A 30 -1.37 6.98 -1.19
C VAL A 30 -1.59 7.99 -0.08
N ARG A 31 -0.55 8.30 0.72
CA ARG A 31 -0.67 9.28 1.80
C ARG A 31 -1.13 10.65 1.30
N ARG A 32 -0.51 11.15 0.21
CA ARG A 32 -0.88 12.44 -0.39
C ARG A 32 -2.35 12.50 -0.84
N HIS A 33 -2.94 11.38 -1.27
CA HIS A 33 -4.30 11.33 -1.82
C HIS A 33 -5.29 10.58 -0.92
N ALA A 34 -4.92 10.28 0.33
CA ALA A 34 -5.70 9.42 1.22
C ALA A 34 -7.15 9.88 1.38
N ARG A 35 -7.38 11.21 1.40
CA ARG A 35 -8.71 11.82 1.55
C ARG A 35 -9.71 11.45 0.45
N ILE A 36 -9.24 11.06 -0.73
CA ILE A 36 -10.11 10.68 -1.86
C ILE A 36 -10.10 9.18 -2.17
N ILE A 37 -9.24 8.40 -1.49
CA ILE A 37 -9.16 6.94 -1.65
C ILE A 37 -10.15 6.31 -0.66
N ALA A 38 -11.20 5.69 -1.19
CA ALA A 38 -12.24 5.03 -0.40
C ALA A 38 -11.88 3.57 -0.06
N GLY A 39 -10.95 2.96 -0.79
CA GLY A 39 -10.51 1.59 -0.57
C GLY A 39 -9.43 1.14 -1.56
N GLN A 40 -8.68 0.13 -1.16
CA GLN A 40 -7.64 -0.50 -1.97
C GLN A 40 -7.79 -2.02 -1.89
N PHE A 41 -7.81 -2.70 -3.04
CA PHE A 41 -8.09 -4.14 -3.12
C PHE A 41 -7.04 -4.84 -3.98
N PHE A 42 -6.39 -5.86 -3.40
CA PHE A 42 -5.28 -6.60 -4.00
C PHE A 42 -5.39 -8.09 -3.72
N GLY A 43 -4.65 -8.89 -4.50
CA GLY A 43 -4.54 -10.34 -4.34
C GLY A 43 -3.09 -10.76 -4.16
N HIS A 44 -2.61 -11.59 -5.09
CA HIS A 44 -1.26 -12.16 -5.17
C HIS A 44 -0.88 -13.16 -4.06
N LEU A 45 -1.29 -12.92 -2.82
CA LEU A 45 -0.89 -13.74 -1.67
C LEU A 45 -1.74 -14.99 -1.46
N HIS A 46 -2.90 -15.09 -2.11
CA HIS A 46 -3.83 -16.24 -1.97
C HIS A 46 -4.25 -16.49 -0.50
N VAL A 47 -4.19 -15.46 0.34
CA VAL A 47 -4.58 -15.47 1.76
C VAL A 47 -5.48 -14.27 2.05
N ASP A 48 -6.39 -14.42 3.00
CA ASP A 48 -7.20 -13.31 3.51
C ASP A 48 -6.39 -12.48 4.49
N THR A 49 -6.15 -11.21 4.14
CA THR A 49 -5.36 -10.28 4.93
C THR A 49 -5.72 -8.84 4.57
N PHE A 50 -5.41 -7.90 5.47
CA PHE A 50 -5.56 -6.48 5.23
C PHE A 50 -4.35 -5.70 5.75
N ARG A 51 -4.15 -4.51 5.18
CA ARG A 51 -3.07 -3.59 5.59
C ARG A 51 -3.66 -2.21 5.88
N VAL A 52 -3.16 -1.58 6.94
CA VAL A 52 -3.49 -0.19 7.29
C VAL A 52 -2.30 0.69 6.92
N ILE A 53 -2.53 1.73 6.13
CA ILE A 53 -1.51 2.72 5.79
C ILE A 53 -1.74 3.94 6.69
N TYR A 54 -0.82 4.14 7.63
CA TYR A 54 -0.79 5.32 8.48
C TYR A 54 -0.12 6.49 7.77
N ASP A 55 -0.58 7.69 8.09
CA ASP A 55 0.16 8.89 7.73
C ASP A 55 1.50 8.92 8.49
N LYS A 56 2.47 9.64 7.96
CA LYS A 56 3.62 10.03 8.77
C LYS A 56 3.10 11.15 9.66
N GLY A 57 2.91 10.89 10.96
CA GLY A 57 2.52 11.94 11.91
C GLY A 57 3.37 13.18 11.69
N GLU A 58 2.78 14.37 11.80
CA GLU A 58 3.56 15.61 11.76
C GLU A 58 4.74 15.46 12.72
N ASN A 59 5.94 15.81 12.24
CA ASN A 59 7.18 15.67 13.00
C ASN A 59 6.98 16.20 14.43
N LEU A 60 7.05 15.31 15.43
CA LEU A 60 7.50 15.68 16.78
C LEU A 60 9.02 15.53 16.82
#